data_AF-A0A2D3L677-F1
#
_entry.id   AF-A0A2D3L677-F1
#
_cell.length_a   1.000
_cell.length_b   1.000
_cell.length_c   1.000
_cell.angle_alpha   90.00
_cell.angle_beta   90.00
_cell.angle_gamma   90.00
#
_symmetry.space_group_name_H-M   'P 1'
#
loop_
_entity.id
_entity.type
_entity.pdbx_description
1 polymer ?
#
loop_
_entity_poly.entity_id
_entity_poly.type
_entity_poly.pdbx_seq_one_letter_code
_entity_poly.pdbx_strand_id
1 'polypeptide(L)'
;MRISMNTADIQSQVINFLRLLLVVLVLFVHSNFRGISADWDVFWTTESTGIGPQLPSLGAVIDFISGSLALLANPFFFFISGVLFFREGTFSKELYLQKLLRRAFSLLLPYVLWIFTFLFFLSVAESLLPNWTAIVHKPIENFSFSDWLLCFWDISKIGSQGGIAAPLVIPFWFLRDLMVLCLFTPIIYRVLRWLASMRKEVPILLFVALLYASRWVENVPGLSFQGLLFFSFGAFFSIKQVKFVDVMRPLKWGGLFFAIFSWQIDSANLMYAGLIVFTVSTATRFLERRKQQNKLGFPLPTFLTDAVFFVFAYHTIVQGGILFLLKRGIIVPHNALEAFTIYLLSPLVMLAIGVALYQLLSKIAPRILSIYCGGR
;
A
#
# COMPACT_ATOMS: atom_id res chain seq x y z
N MET A 1 -1.76 7.62 -24.54
CA MET A 1 -2.24 8.97 -24.18
C MET A 1 -1.88 9.22 -22.73
N ARG A 2 -0.85 10.03 -22.44
CA ARG A 2 -0.48 10.43 -21.07
C ARG A 2 -1.73 11.01 -20.41
N ILE A 3 -2.15 10.47 -19.27
CA ILE A 3 -3.21 11.08 -18.47
C ILE A 3 -2.60 12.36 -17.91
N SER A 4 -2.76 13.50 -18.59
CA SER A 4 -2.37 14.79 -18.03
C SER A 4 -3.34 15.10 -16.89
N MET A 5 -2.94 14.75 -15.66
CA MET A 5 -3.56 15.34 -14.49
C MET A 5 -3.40 16.85 -14.62
N ASN A 6 -4.49 17.60 -14.48
CA ASN A 6 -4.41 19.05 -14.44
C ASN A 6 -3.58 19.43 -13.20
N THR A 7 -2.32 19.79 -13.41
CA THR A 7 -1.36 20.10 -12.35
C THR A 7 -1.73 21.37 -11.59
N ALA A 8 -2.71 22.15 -12.06
CA ALA A 8 -3.25 23.30 -11.33
C ALA A 8 -4.23 22.91 -10.21
N ASP A 9 -4.85 21.73 -10.27
CA ASP A 9 -5.84 21.29 -9.28
C ASP A 9 -5.16 20.76 -8.01
N ILE A 10 -5.49 21.38 -6.87
CA ILE A 10 -4.87 21.07 -5.58
C ILE A 10 -5.11 19.61 -5.15
N GLN A 11 -6.28 19.05 -5.47
CA GLN A 11 -6.59 17.65 -5.17
C GLN A 11 -5.67 16.70 -5.92
N SER A 12 -5.44 16.97 -7.21
CA SER A 12 -4.49 16.23 -8.04
C SER A 12 -3.05 16.33 -7.51
N GLN A 13 -2.62 17.51 -7.05
CA GLN A 13 -1.31 17.68 -6.43
C GLN A 13 -1.17 16.91 -5.10
N VAL A 14 -2.20 16.92 -4.25
CA VAL A 14 -2.22 16.17 -2.99
C VAL A 14 -2.07 14.67 -3.25
N ILE A 15 -2.82 14.12 -4.22
CA ILE A 15 -2.71 12.70 -4.60
C ILE A 15 -1.28 12.38 -5.05
N ASN A 16 -0.69 13.21 -5.91
CA ASN A 16 0.66 12.98 -6.43
C ASN A 16 1.74 13.09 -5.33
N PHE A 17 1.59 14.06 -4.44
CA PHE A 17 2.52 14.27 -3.31
C PHE A 17 2.48 13.09 -2.34
N LEU A 18 1.28 12.66 -1.97
CA LEU A 18 1.10 11.57 -1.02
C LEU A 18 1.51 10.21 -1.60
N ARG A 19 1.40 9.99 -2.92
CA ARG A 19 1.70 8.69 -3.53
C ARG A 19 3.10 8.17 -3.17
N LEU A 20 4.13 9.04 -3.23
CA LEU A 20 5.49 8.65 -2.86
C LEU A 20 5.57 8.30 -1.37
N LEU A 21 4.98 9.12 -0.50
CA LEU A 21 4.97 8.89 0.94
C LEU A 21 4.27 7.57 1.30
N LEU A 22 3.16 7.25 0.65
CA LEU A 22 2.45 5.98 0.84
C LEU A 22 3.28 4.78 0.39
N VAL A 23 4.05 4.89 -0.70
CA VAL A 23 4.98 3.83 -1.09
C VAL A 23 6.11 3.68 -0.06
N VAL A 24 6.65 4.77 0.48
CA VAL A 24 7.63 4.70 1.57
C VAL A 24 7.05 4.00 2.80
N LEU A 25 5.78 4.23 3.14
CA LEU A 25 5.11 3.47 4.20
C LEU A 25 5.05 1.97 3.87
N VAL A 26 4.74 1.58 2.63
CA VAL A 26 4.82 0.16 2.23
C VAL A 26 6.22 -0.42 2.45
N LEU A 27 7.28 0.34 2.16
CA LEU A 27 8.66 -0.10 2.42
C LEU A 27 8.94 -0.32 3.91
N PHE A 28 8.35 0.49 4.79
CA PHE A 28 8.42 0.29 6.24
C PHE A 28 7.69 -0.98 6.69
N VAL A 29 6.49 -1.26 6.17
CA VAL A 29 5.77 -2.53 6.46
C VAL A 29 6.68 -3.74 6.22
N HIS A 30 7.47 -3.69 5.14
CA HIS A 30 8.40 -4.73 4.72
C HIS A 30 9.80 -4.64 5.37
N SER A 31 9.99 -3.75 6.34
CA SER A 31 11.21 -3.61 7.14
C SER A 31 11.05 -4.04 8.59
N ASN A 32 9.88 -4.58 8.98
CA ASN A 32 9.75 -5.26 10.27
C ASN A 32 10.48 -6.61 10.22
N PHE A 33 11.53 -6.71 11.04
CA PHE A 33 12.46 -7.84 11.07
C PHE A 33 12.19 -8.84 12.21
N ARG A 34 11.05 -8.71 12.90
CA ARG A 34 10.62 -9.69 13.91
C ARG A 34 10.51 -11.10 13.31
N GLY A 35 11.00 -12.09 14.03
CA GLY A 35 10.99 -13.51 13.65
C GLY A 35 12.05 -13.90 12.61
N ILE A 36 13.03 -13.03 12.34
CA ILE A 36 14.13 -13.34 11.42
C ILE A 36 15.21 -14.21 12.08
N SER A 37 15.59 -13.88 13.31
CA SER A 37 16.55 -14.63 14.12
C SER A 37 16.41 -14.24 15.60
N ALA A 38 16.99 -15.05 16.49
CA ALA A 38 17.03 -14.75 17.93
C ALA A 38 17.70 -13.40 18.23
N ASP A 39 18.75 -13.04 17.49
CA ASP A 39 19.46 -11.76 17.62
C ASP A 39 18.58 -10.55 17.28
N TRP A 40 17.55 -10.72 16.45
CA TRP A 40 16.56 -9.69 16.18
C TRP A 40 15.41 -9.71 17.20
N ASP A 41 14.95 -10.89 17.59
CA ASP A 41 13.80 -11.03 18.48
C ASP A 41 14.07 -10.50 19.90
N VAL A 42 15.34 -10.42 20.31
CA VAL A 42 15.73 -9.79 21.58
C VAL A 42 15.22 -8.35 21.72
N PHE A 43 15.08 -7.58 20.63
CA PHE A 43 14.60 -6.19 20.68
C PHE A 43 13.11 -6.06 20.98
N TRP A 44 12.33 -7.15 20.88
CA TRP A 44 10.93 -7.20 21.28
C TRP A 44 10.74 -7.60 22.74
N THR A 45 11.80 -8.06 23.41
CA THR A 45 11.75 -8.36 24.84
C THR A 45 11.77 -7.06 25.64
N THR A 46 10.93 -6.97 26.67
CA THR A 46 10.99 -5.89 27.66
C THR A 46 11.77 -6.38 28.87
N GLU A 47 12.87 -5.70 29.19
CA GLU A 47 13.47 -5.87 30.51
C GLU A 47 12.55 -5.24 31.56
N SER A 48 11.89 -6.09 32.34
CA SER A 48 11.06 -5.66 33.47
C SER A 48 11.95 -5.12 34.58
N THR A 49 12.15 -3.80 34.64
CA THR A 49 12.94 -3.14 35.69
C THR A 49 12.15 -2.84 36.98
N GLY A 50 11.04 -3.53 37.24
CA GLY A 50 10.22 -3.33 38.45
C GLY A 50 9.05 -2.34 38.30
N ILE A 51 8.56 -1.83 39.43
CA ILE A 51 7.30 -1.06 39.54
C ILE A 51 7.46 0.33 38.92
N GLY A 52 6.78 0.58 37.80
CA GLY A 52 6.71 1.87 37.11
C GLY A 52 6.27 1.72 35.65
N PRO A 53 5.89 2.81 34.96
CA PRO A 53 5.60 2.76 33.53
C PRO A 53 6.86 2.38 32.75
N GLN A 54 6.81 1.25 32.05
CA GLN A 54 7.93 0.75 31.26
C GLN A 54 8.07 1.56 29.97
N LEU A 55 9.29 1.96 29.63
CA LEU A 55 9.55 2.48 28.28
C LEU A 55 9.25 1.38 27.25
N PRO A 56 8.68 1.73 26.09
CA PRO A 56 8.45 0.76 25.03
C PRO A 56 9.79 0.19 24.55
N SER A 57 9.85 -1.13 24.34
CA SER A 57 10.99 -1.76 23.69
C SER A 57 11.15 -1.22 22.27
N LEU A 58 12.36 -1.35 21.70
CA LEU A 58 12.60 -0.99 20.30
C LEU A 58 11.63 -1.74 19.38
N GLY A 59 11.38 -3.02 19.65
CA GLY A 59 10.42 -3.84 18.93
C GLY A 59 9.00 -3.27 18.99
N ALA A 60 8.55 -2.75 20.14
CA ALA A 60 7.24 -2.09 20.25
C ALA A 60 7.16 -0.81 19.40
N VAL A 61 8.26 -0.05 19.31
CA VAL A 61 8.34 1.13 18.43
C VAL A 61 8.26 0.70 16.95
N ILE A 62 8.97 -0.37 16.57
CA ILE A 62 8.94 -0.92 15.20
C ILE A 62 7.53 -1.45 14.86
N ASP A 63 6.88 -2.19 15.76
CA ASP A 63 5.53 -2.71 15.57
C ASP A 63 4.50 -1.57 15.46
N PHE A 64 4.68 -0.48 16.20
CA PHE A 64 3.83 0.71 16.03
C PHE A 64 4.04 1.36 14.66
N ILE A 65 5.29 1.61 14.24
CA ILE A 65 5.56 2.28 12.96
C ILE A 65 5.17 1.38 11.79
N SER A 66 5.67 0.15 11.73
CA SER A 66 5.50 -0.76 10.59
C SER A 66 4.21 -1.56 10.65
N GLY A 67 3.84 -2.03 11.83
CA GLY A 67 2.66 -2.88 12.06
C GLY A 67 1.37 -2.11 12.30
N SER A 68 1.41 -0.81 12.61
CA SER A 68 0.19 0.01 12.80
C SER A 68 0.13 1.19 11.84
N LEU A 69 1.08 2.12 11.88
CA LEU A 69 1.03 3.37 11.10
C LEU A 69 1.26 3.15 9.61
N ALA A 70 2.27 2.35 9.23
CA ALA A 70 2.65 2.15 7.84
C ALA A 70 1.58 1.39 7.03
N LEU A 71 0.79 0.54 7.71
CA LEU A 71 -0.37 -0.13 7.12
C LEU A 71 -1.46 0.85 6.63
N LEU A 72 -1.42 2.12 7.02
CA LEU A 72 -2.24 3.21 6.45
C LEU A 72 -2.12 3.30 4.93
N ALA A 73 -0.98 2.89 4.35
CA ALA A 73 -0.77 2.92 2.91
C ALA A 73 -1.90 2.21 2.13
N ASN A 74 -2.30 1.03 2.59
CA ASN A 74 -3.28 0.18 1.92
C ASN A 74 -4.69 0.82 1.82
N PRO A 75 -5.35 1.20 2.93
CA PRO A 75 -6.65 1.86 2.87
C PRO A 75 -6.57 3.21 2.13
N PHE A 76 -5.46 3.93 2.24
CA PHE A 76 -5.27 5.18 1.48
C PHE A 76 -5.22 4.92 -0.03
N PHE A 77 -4.49 3.89 -0.49
CA PHE A 77 -4.48 3.54 -1.91
C PHE A 77 -5.86 3.12 -2.42
N PHE A 78 -6.66 2.41 -1.61
CA PHE A 78 -8.06 2.12 -1.95
C PHE A 78 -8.90 3.40 -2.06
N PHE A 79 -8.77 4.31 -1.09
CA PHE A 79 -9.41 5.62 -1.10
C PHE A 79 -9.09 6.41 -2.38
N ILE A 80 -7.81 6.58 -2.70
CA ILE A 80 -7.38 7.27 -3.94
C ILE A 80 -7.94 6.54 -5.17
N SER A 81 -7.91 5.21 -5.18
CA SER A 81 -8.41 4.42 -6.30
C SER A 81 -9.91 4.60 -6.54
N GLY A 82 -10.70 4.70 -5.48
CA GLY A 82 -12.13 5.00 -5.54
C GLY A 82 -12.41 6.39 -6.09
N VAL A 83 -11.68 7.41 -5.60
CA VAL A 83 -11.74 8.78 -6.12
C VAL A 83 -11.46 8.79 -7.63
N LEU A 84 -10.34 8.18 -8.05
CA LEU A 84 -9.92 8.18 -9.44
C LEU A 84 -10.84 7.34 -10.34
N PHE A 85 -11.44 6.27 -9.81
CA PHE A 85 -12.37 5.44 -10.57
C PHE A 85 -13.63 6.22 -10.95
N PHE A 86 -14.23 6.94 -10.00
CA PHE A 86 -15.52 7.63 -10.19
C PHE A 86 -15.38 9.14 -10.46
N ARG A 87 -14.19 9.62 -10.82
CA ARG A 87 -13.89 11.06 -11.00
C ARG A 87 -14.90 11.82 -11.88
N GLU A 88 -15.48 11.16 -12.89
CA GLU A 88 -16.45 11.77 -13.81
C GLU A 88 -17.84 11.99 -13.17
N GLY A 89 -18.13 11.38 -12.01
CA GLY A 89 -19.40 11.47 -11.28
C GLY A 89 -20.56 10.71 -11.92
N THR A 90 -20.56 10.61 -13.24
CA THR A 90 -21.49 9.80 -14.04
C THR A 90 -21.01 8.36 -14.17
N PHE A 91 -21.95 7.43 -14.39
CA PHE A 91 -21.65 6.03 -14.63
C PHE A 91 -22.57 5.47 -15.71
N SER A 92 -22.00 5.11 -16.86
CA SER A 92 -22.70 4.40 -17.95
C SER A 92 -21.98 3.10 -18.26
N LYS A 93 -22.63 2.21 -19.01
CA LYS A 93 -22.05 0.92 -19.43
C LYS A 93 -20.78 1.14 -20.27
N GLU A 94 -20.82 2.10 -21.19
CA GLU A 94 -19.72 2.45 -22.08
C GLU A 94 -18.53 2.97 -21.29
N LEU A 95 -18.77 3.90 -20.36
CA LEU A 95 -17.73 4.44 -19.48
C LEU A 95 -17.10 3.34 -18.61
N TYR A 96 -17.92 2.44 -18.08
CA TYR A 96 -17.48 1.30 -17.28
C TYR A 96 -16.56 0.37 -18.07
N LEU A 97 -16.97 -0.08 -19.26
CA LEU A 97 -16.16 -0.95 -20.11
C LEU A 97 -14.84 -0.28 -20.52
N GLN A 98 -14.87 1.01 -20.87
CA GLN A 98 -13.66 1.79 -21.15
C GLN A 98 -12.72 1.90 -19.95
N LYS A 99 -13.26 1.99 -18.72
CA LYS A 99 -12.45 2.00 -17.49
C LYS A 99 -11.83 0.62 -17.23
N LEU A 100 -12.57 -0.47 -17.43
CA LEU A 100 -12.02 -1.82 -17.29
C LEU A 100 -10.90 -2.10 -18.29
N LEU A 101 -11.10 -1.76 -19.57
CA LEU A 101 -10.07 -1.95 -20.60
C LEU A 101 -8.78 -1.20 -20.24
N ARG A 102 -8.90 0.07 -19.83
CA ARG A 102 -7.73 0.85 -19.38
C ARG A 102 -7.03 0.21 -18.18
N ARG A 103 -7.79 -0.34 -17.23
CA ARG A 103 -7.24 -1.04 -16.06
C ARG A 103 -6.59 -2.36 -16.41
N ALA A 104 -7.06 -3.05 -17.44
CA ALA A 104 -6.38 -4.24 -17.95
C ALA A 104 -4.94 -3.89 -18.37
N PHE A 105 -4.73 -2.79 -19.08
CA PHE A 105 -3.39 -2.33 -19.48
C PHE A 105 -2.60 -1.68 -18.34
N SER A 106 -3.25 -0.93 -17.45
CA SER A 106 -2.55 -0.15 -16.41
C SER A 106 -2.34 -0.88 -15.09
N LEU A 107 -3.01 -2.03 -14.88
CA LEU A 107 -2.96 -2.82 -13.65
C LEU A 107 -2.74 -4.30 -13.94
N LEU A 108 -3.64 -4.96 -14.69
CA LEU A 108 -3.59 -6.42 -14.89
C LEU A 108 -2.33 -6.87 -15.65
N LEU A 109 -1.99 -6.19 -16.75
CA LEU A 109 -0.80 -6.52 -17.52
C LEU A 109 0.49 -6.35 -16.68
N PRO A 110 0.74 -5.19 -16.03
CA PRO A 110 1.84 -5.06 -15.07
C PRO A 110 1.85 -6.15 -14.00
N TYR A 111 0.69 -6.43 -13.39
CA TYR A 111 0.54 -7.44 -12.35
C TYR A 111 1.04 -8.81 -12.79
N VAL A 112 0.59 -9.27 -13.96
CA VAL A 112 0.98 -10.55 -14.55
C VAL A 112 2.48 -10.59 -14.88
N LEU A 113 3.01 -9.52 -15.50
CA LEU A 113 4.43 -9.46 -15.89
C LEU A 113 5.37 -9.50 -14.69
N TRP A 114 5.05 -8.77 -13.62
CA TRP A 114 5.83 -8.78 -12.39
C TRP A 114 5.79 -10.15 -11.70
N ILE A 115 4.65 -10.83 -11.67
CA ILE A 115 4.57 -12.18 -11.10
C ILE A 115 5.43 -13.16 -11.91
N PHE A 116 5.36 -13.12 -13.24
CA PHE A 116 6.26 -13.94 -14.07
C PHE A 116 7.74 -13.62 -13.85
N THR A 117 8.08 -12.34 -13.65
CA THR A 117 9.45 -11.91 -13.33
C THR A 117 9.92 -12.51 -12.01
N PHE A 118 9.06 -12.51 -10.98
CA PHE A 118 9.38 -13.12 -9.69
C PHE A 118 9.50 -14.64 -9.78
N LEU A 119 8.63 -15.31 -10.54
CA LEU A 119 8.73 -16.75 -10.80
C LEU A 119 10.06 -17.10 -11.47
N PHE A 120 10.48 -16.30 -12.46
CA PHE A 120 11.78 -16.45 -13.10
C PHE A 120 12.93 -16.29 -12.10
N PHE A 121 12.94 -15.22 -11.30
CA PHE A 121 13.99 -15.01 -10.30
C PHE A 121 14.01 -16.09 -9.23
N LEU A 122 12.85 -16.57 -8.79
CA LEU A 122 12.75 -17.67 -7.84
C LEU A 122 13.34 -18.96 -8.42
N SER A 123 13.02 -19.29 -9.68
CA SER A 123 13.58 -20.46 -10.36
C SER A 123 15.10 -20.38 -10.50
N VAL A 124 15.65 -19.22 -10.86
CA VAL A 124 17.10 -19.02 -10.91
C VAL A 124 17.72 -19.19 -9.52
N ALA A 125 17.14 -18.58 -8.49
CA ALA A 125 17.66 -18.66 -7.13
C ALA A 125 17.61 -20.09 -6.56
N GLU A 126 16.52 -20.83 -6.79
CA GLU A 126 16.41 -22.26 -6.41
C GLU A 126 17.51 -23.12 -7.07
N SER A 127 17.86 -22.83 -8.32
CA SER A 127 18.94 -23.55 -9.01
C SER A 127 20.34 -23.27 -8.44
N LEU A 128 20.56 -22.07 -7.88
CA LEU A 128 21.84 -21.65 -7.31
C LEU A 128 21.96 -22.01 -5.82
N LEU A 129 20.84 -22.12 -5.11
CA LEU A 129 20.76 -22.38 -3.68
C LEU A 129 19.86 -23.59 -3.41
N PRO A 130 20.40 -24.82 -3.44
CA PRO A 130 19.62 -26.02 -3.17
C PRO A 130 18.89 -25.93 -1.83
N ASN A 131 17.63 -26.38 -1.80
CA ASN A 131 16.70 -26.32 -0.65
C ASN A 131 16.21 -24.92 -0.23
N TRP A 132 16.56 -23.85 -0.97
CA TRP A 132 16.03 -22.52 -0.71
C TRP A 132 14.77 -22.26 -1.54
N THR A 133 13.58 -22.26 -0.92
CA THR A 133 12.28 -22.10 -1.60
C THR A 133 11.66 -20.72 -1.38
N ALA A 134 12.50 -19.73 -1.05
CA ALA A 134 12.13 -18.38 -0.66
C ALA A 134 10.95 -18.35 0.35
N ILE A 135 9.86 -17.69 -0.03
CA ILE A 135 8.63 -17.61 0.76
C ILE A 135 7.61 -18.69 0.36
N VAL A 136 7.81 -19.49 -0.69
CA VAL A 136 6.78 -20.42 -1.17
C VAL A 136 6.85 -21.78 -0.45
N HIS A 137 7.96 -22.09 0.23
CA HIS A 137 8.16 -23.31 1.04
C HIS A 137 7.90 -24.63 0.29
N LYS A 138 7.83 -24.55 -1.04
CA LYS A 138 7.65 -25.67 -1.96
C LYS A 138 8.53 -25.36 -3.18
N PRO A 139 9.42 -26.27 -3.62
CA PRO A 139 10.23 -26.06 -4.82
C PRO A 139 9.35 -25.91 -6.07
N ILE A 140 9.74 -25.04 -7.01
CA ILE A 140 8.98 -24.80 -8.25
C ILE A 140 8.83 -26.08 -9.07
N GLU A 141 9.86 -26.94 -9.08
CA GLU A 141 9.83 -28.24 -9.77
C GLU A 141 8.68 -29.15 -9.32
N ASN A 142 8.17 -28.95 -8.10
CA ASN A 142 7.09 -29.73 -7.52
C ASN A 142 5.73 -29.04 -7.64
N PHE A 143 5.63 -27.90 -8.33
CA PHE A 143 4.36 -27.18 -8.50
C PHE A 143 3.35 -27.97 -9.33
N SER A 144 2.16 -28.14 -8.77
CA SER A 144 0.97 -28.55 -9.49
C SER A 144 0.44 -27.39 -10.33
N PHE A 145 -0.46 -27.68 -11.28
CA PHE A 145 -1.14 -26.64 -12.05
C PHE A 145 -1.87 -25.62 -11.16
N SER A 146 -2.46 -26.05 -10.04
CA SER A 146 -3.09 -25.14 -9.08
C SER A 146 -2.08 -24.22 -8.40
N ASP A 147 -0.86 -24.69 -8.10
CA ASP A 147 0.17 -23.85 -7.46
C ASP A 147 0.59 -22.69 -8.37
N TRP A 148 0.67 -22.93 -9.68
CA TRP A 148 0.92 -21.88 -10.67
C TRP A 148 -0.19 -20.82 -10.67
N LEU A 149 -1.46 -21.23 -10.58
CA LEU A 149 -2.57 -20.27 -10.48
C LEU A 149 -2.57 -19.53 -9.14
N LEU A 150 -2.24 -20.21 -8.05
CA LEU A 150 -2.15 -19.62 -6.71
C LEU A 150 -1.04 -18.57 -6.61
N CYS A 151 0.04 -18.66 -7.39
CA CYS A 151 1.04 -17.59 -7.50
C CYS A 151 0.43 -16.24 -7.96
N PHE A 152 -0.68 -16.27 -8.70
CA PHE A 152 -1.42 -15.08 -9.12
C PHE A 152 -2.55 -14.70 -8.18
N TRP A 153 -2.82 -15.46 -7.13
CA TRP A 153 -3.98 -15.23 -6.29
C TRP A 153 -3.65 -15.28 -4.80
N ASP A 154 -3.16 -16.42 -4.30
CA ASP A 154 -3.02 -16.70 -2.87
C ASP A 154 -1.97 -17.79 -2.62
N ILE A 155 -0.72 -17.39 -2.39
CA ILE A 155 0.38 -18.31 -2.11
C ILE A 155 0.27 -18.98 -0.75
N SER A 156 -0.55 -18.47 0.18
CA SER A 156 -0.73 -19.09 1.50
C SER A 156 -1.32 -20.50 1.43
N LYS A 157 -1.91 -20.85 0.29
CA LYS A 157 -2.49 -22.17 -0.04
C LYS A 157 -1.51 -23.10 -0.75
N ILE A 158 -0.29 -22.64 -1.03
CA ILE A 158 0.76 -23.47 -1.64
C ILE A 158 1.53 -24.16 -0.51
N GLY A 159 1.50 -25.49 -0.51
CA GLY A 159 2.15 -26.29 0.53
C GLY A 159 1.55 -26.06 1.93
N SER A 160 2.36 -26.30 2.96
CA SER A 160 1.97 -26.15 4.37
C SER A 160 2.29 -24.75 4.93
N GLN A 161 2.47 -23.76 4.06
CA GLN A 161 3.09 -22.48 4.41
C GLN A 161 2.40 -21.83 5.62
N GLY A 162 1.08 -21.63 5.56
CA GLY A 162 0.37 -20.76 6.50
C GLY A 162 0.91 -19.31 6.42
N GLY A 163 0.11 -18.34 6.02
CA GLY A 163 0.65 -16.99 5.84
C GLY A 163 -0.32 -15.97 5.26
N ILE A 164 0.24 -14.84 4.83
CA ILE A 164 -0.55 -13.74 4.25
C ILE A 164 -1.15 -14.19 2.92
N ALA A 165 -2.47 -14.09 2.80
CA ALA A 165 -3.19 -14.47 1.61
C ALA A 165 -3.00 -13.45 0.47
N ALA A 166 -1.89 -13.61 -0.25
CA ALA A 166 -1.37 -12.67 -1.25
C ALA A 166 -0.85 -13.42 -2.50
N PRO A 167 -0.77 -12.76 -3.67
CA PRO A 167 0.00 -13.31 -4.80
C PRO A 167 1.50 -13.35 -4.49
N LEU A 168 2.28 -14.01 -5.36
CA LEU A 168 3.72 -14.20 -5.20
C LEU A 168 4.47 -12.87 -4.96
N VAL A 169 4.06 -11.82 -5.67
CA VAL A 169 4.47 -10.46 -5.36
C VAL A 169 3.59 -9.95 -4.22
N ILE A 170 3.97 -10.23 -2.97
CA ILE A 170 3.14 -9.99 -1.78
C ILE A 170 2.39 -8.63 -1.78
N PRO A 171 3.04 -7.47 -2.04
CA PRO A 171 2.38 -6.16 -2.02
C PRO A 171 1.22 -6.04 -3.02
N PHE A 172 1.18 -6.90 -4.04
CA PHE A 172 0.14 -6.89 -5.05
C PHE A 172 -1.18 -7.49 -4.58
N TRP A 173 -1.30 -7.98 -3.35
CA TRP A 173 -2.59 -8.29 -2.74
C TRP A 173 -3.57 -7.11 -2.87
N PHE A 174 -3.07 -5.87 -2.71
CA PHE A 174 -3.83 -4.65 -2.92
C PHE A 174 -4.31 -4.51 -4.39
N LEU A 175 -3.43 -4.78 -5.37
CA LEU A 175 -3.77 -4.68 -6.79
C LEU A 175 -4.79 -5.74 -7.19
N ARG A 176 -4.64 -6.98 -6.70
CA ARG A 176 -5.60 -8.08 -6.88
C ARG A 176 -6.99 -7.66 -6.42
N ASP A 177 -7.10 -7.23 -5.16
CA ASP A 177 -8.36 -6.79 -4.58
C ASP A 177 -8.94 -5.57 -5.33
N LEU A 178 -8.09 -4.61 -5.71
CA LEU A 178 -8.53 -3.46 -6.49
C LEU A 178 -9.11 -3.86 -7.86
N MET A 179 -8.51 -4.84 -8.54
CA MET A 179 -9.04 -5.35 -9.81
C MET A 179 -10.42 -5.97 -9.63
N VAL A 180 -10.63 -6.75 -8.58
CA VAL A 180 -11.93 -7.34 -8.25
C VAL A 180 -12.95 -6.26 -7.91
N LEU A 181 -12.59 -5.28 -7.06
CA LEU A 181 -13.47 -4.15 -6.74
C LEU A 181 -13.88 -3.37 -7.99
N CYS A 182 -12.98 -3.22 -8.96
CA CYS A 182 -13.30 -2.58 -10.25
C CYS A 182 -14.43 -3.32 -10.99
N LEU A 183 -14.48 -4.65 -10.94
CA LEU A 183 -15.57 -5.45 -11.53
C LEU A 183 -16.90 -5.23 -10.78
N PHE A 184 -16.85 -5.02 -9.47
CA PHE A 184 -18.03 -4.77 -8.64
C PHE A 184 -18.50 -3.30 -8.63
N THR A 185 -17.81 -2.40 -9.35
CA THR A 185 -18.17 -0.97 -9.40
C THR A 185 -19.60 -0.66 -9.83
N PRO A 186 -20.30 -1.44 -10.70
CA PRO A 186 -21.70 -1.19 -10.98
C PRO A 186 -22.61 -1.31 -9.74
N ILE A 187 -22.34 -2.27 -8.86
CA ILE A 187 -23.09 -2.47 -7.61
C ILE A 187 -22.70 -1.37 -6.61
N ILE A 188 -21.40 -1.13 -6.43
CA ILE A 188 -20.88 -0.06 -5.57
C ILE A 188 -21.50 1.29 -5.96
N TYR A 189 -21.58 1.59 -7.25
CA TYR A 189 -22.17 2.83 -7.74
C TYR A 189 -23.65 2.99 -7.36
N ARG A 190 -24.46 1.94 -7.55
CA ARG A 190 -25.90 1.96 -7.21
C ARG A 190 -26.11 2.21 -5.73
N VAL A 191 -25.38 1.48 -4.88
CA VAL A 191 -25.44 1.62 -3.42
C VAL A 191 -25.02 3.02 -2.99
N LEU A 192 -23.88 3.52 -3.48
CA LEU A 192 -23.38 4.84 -3.11
C LEU A 192 -24.24 5.98 -3.64
N ARG A 193 -24.84 5.84 -4.83
CA ARG A 193 -25.77 6.85 -5.37
C ARG A 193 -27.06 6.91 -4.54
N TRP A 194 -27.57 5.75 -4.09
CA TRP A 194 -28.71 5.69 -3.18
C TRP A 194 -28.37 6.32 -1.82
N LEU A 195 -27.23 5.95 -1.22
CA LEU A 195 -26.75 6.59 0.01
C LEU A 195 -26.51 8.09 -0.14
N ALA A 196 -26.04 8.52 -1.31
CA ALA A 196 -25.87 9.93 -1.64
C ALA A 196 -27.21 10.69 -1.68
N SER A 197 -28.34 10.06 -2.03
CA SER A 197 -29.65 10.75 -1.98
C SER A 197 -30.20 10.96 -0.56
N MET A 198 -29.62 10.31 0.45
CA MET A 198 -30.05 10.44 1.84
C MET A 198 -29.47 11.70 2.51
N ARG A 199 -29.99 12.00 3.72
CA ARG A 199 -29.36 12.94 4.63
C ARG A 199 -27.93 12.50 4.93
N LYS A 200 -26.97 13.44 4.91
CA LYS A 200 -25.52 13.16 4.99
C LYS A 200 -25.09 12.39 6.24
N GLU A 201 -25.86 12.51 7.32
CA GLU A 201 -25.60 11.83 8.59
C GLU A 201 -25.74 10.30 8.43
N VAL A 202 -26.67 9.84 7.60
CA VAL A 202 -26.92 8.40 7.38
C VAL A 202 -25.71 7.68 6.78
N PRO A 203 -25.15 8.08 5.63
CA PRO A 203 -23.96 7.42 5.08
C PRO A 203 -22.72 7.59 5.97
N ILE A 204 -22.60 8.69 6.72
CA ILE A 204 -21.48 8.87 7.66
C ILE A 204 -21.58 7.88 8.82
N LEU A 205 -22.73 7.79 9.48
CA LEU A 205 -22.93 6.86 10.60
C LEU A 205 -22.81 5.41 10.13
N LEU A 206 -23.38 5.07 8.97
CA LEU A 206 -23.22 3.75 8.38
C LEU A 206 -21.75 3.44 8.09
N PHE A 207 -21.00 4.37 7.51
CA PHE A 207 -19.58 4.17 7.22
C PHE A 207 -18.76 3.95 8.49
N VAL A 208 -18.97 4.75 9.54
CA VAL A 208 -18.30 4.58 10.84
C VAL A 208 -18.69 3.24 11.47
N ALA A 209 -19.96 2.87 11.44
CA ALA A 209 -20.43 1.58 11.97
C ALA A 209 -19.80 0.40 11.22
N LEU A 210 -19.69 0.47 9.89
CA LEU A 210 -19.06 -0.58 9.08
C LEU A 210 -17.54 -0.65 9.30
N LEU A 211 -16.85 0.50 9.44
CA LEU A 211 -15.44 0.52 9.81
C LEU A 211 -15.21 -0.12 11.18
N TYR A 212 -16.08 0.14 12.15
CA TYR A 212 -16.01 -0.54 13.45
C TYR A 212 -16.29 -2.04 13.32
N ALA A 213 -17.34 -2.41 12.57
CA ALA A 213 -17.74 -3.79 12.32
C ALA A 213 -16.67 -4.62 11.60
N SER A 214 -15.79 -3.96 10.83
CA SER A 214 -14.75 -4.63 10.05
C SER A 214 -13.78 -5.48 10.84
N ARG A 215 -13.62 -5.23 12.15
CA ARG A 215 -12.73 -6.03 13.01
C ARG A 215 -13.20 -7.47 13.23
N TRP A 216 -14.47 -7.75 12.97
CA TRP A 216 -15.05 -9.09 13.08
C TRP A 216 -15.26 -9.76 11.72
N VAL A 217 -14.80 -9.14 10.63
CA VAL A 217 -14.95 -9.68 9.28
C VAL A 217 -13.60 -10.19 8.81
N GLU A 218 -13.52 -11.49 8.56
CA GLU A 218 -12.32 -12.09 7.96
C GLU A 218 -12.15 -11.61 6.52
N ASN A 219 -10.91 -11.33 6.13
CA ASN A 219 -10.61 -10.90 4.77
C ASN A 219 -10.60 -12.10 3.83
N VAL A 220 -11.43 -12.03 2.79
CA VAL A 220 -11.39 -12.98 1.68
C VAL A 220 -10.43 -12.46 0.61
N PRO A 221 -9.45 -13.27 0.14
CA PRO A 221 -8.57 -12.88 -0.95
C PRO A 221 -9.34 -12.41 -2.19
N GLY A 222 -9.06 -11.21 -2.67
CA GLY A 222 -9.76 -10.56 -3.78
C GLY A 222 -10.91 -9.66 -3.33
N LEU A 223 -11.44 -9.80 -2.12
CA LEU A 223 -12.55 -9.00 -1.60
C LEU A 223 -12.31 -8.60 -0.14
N SER A 224 -11.20 -7.92 0.15
CA SER A 224 -10.98 -7.37 1.50
C SER A 224 -12.07 -6.35 1.86
N PHE A 225 -12.64 -6.53 3.06
CA PHE A 225 -13.70 -5.66 3.54
C PHE A 225 -13.16 -4.23 3.77
N GLN A 226 -11.93 -4.11 4.26
CA GLN A 226 -11.19 -2.85 4.31
C GLN A 226 -11.08 -2.19 2.93
N GLY A 227 -10.69 -2.95 1.91
CA GLY A 227 -10.57 -2.43 0.54
C GLY A 227 -11.89 -1.88 0.02
N LEU A 228 -12.99 -2.63 0.20
CA LEU A 228 -14.33 -2.19 -0.17
C LEU A 228 -14.73 -0.88 0.52
N LEU A 229 -14.53 -0.79 1.84
CA LEU A 229 -14.94 0.40 2.62
C LEU A 229 -14.15 1.64 2.21
N PHE A 230 -12.83 1.56 2.12
CA PHE A 230 -12.02 2.73 1.76
C PHE A 230 -12.11 3.11 0.28
N PHE A 231 -12.25 2.13 -0.62
CA PHE A 231 -12.57 2.42 -2.02
C PHE A 231 -13.91 3.14 -2.14
N SER A 232 -14.92 2.67 -1.42
CA SER A 232 -16.25 3.30 -1.39
C SER A 232 -16.21 4.69 -0.77
N PHE A 233 -15.38 4.92 0.26
CA PHE A 233 -15.18 6.22 0.88
C PHE A 233 -14.66 7.25 -0.12
N GLY A 234 -13.64 6.90 -0.90
CA GLY A 234 -13.13 7.76 -1.97
C GLY A 234 -14.11 7.94 -3.12
N ALA A 235 -14.79 6.86 -3.52
CA ALA A 235 -15.81 6.89 -4.57
C ALA A 235 -16.96 7.84 -4.21
N PHE A 236 -17.40 7.88 -2.95
CA PHE A 236 -18.50 8.72 -2.49
C PHE A 236 -18.28 10.21 -2.81
N PHE A 237 -17.07 10.74 -2.54
CA PHE A 237 -16.72 12.13 -2.89
C PHE A 237 -16.86 12.41 -4.39
N SER A 238 -16.40 11.47 -5.22
CA SER A 238 -16.43 11.65 -6.68
C SER A 238 -17.83 11.50 -7.25
N ILE A 239 -18.64 10.58 -6.72
CA ILE A 239 -20.06 10.46 -7.10
C ILE A 239 -20.84 11.72 -6.72
N LYS A 240 -20.54 12.30 -5.55
CA LYS A 240 -21.10 13.58 -5.08
C LYS A 240 -20.53 14.81 -5.78
N GLN A 241 -19.46 14.65 -6.57
CA GLN A 241 -18.71 15.77 -7.16
C GLN A 241 -18.24 16.80 -6.13
N VAL A 242 -17.84 16.33 -4.94
CA VAL A 242 -17.28 17.14 -3.86
C VAL A 242 -15.78 16.86 -3.76
N LYS A 243 -14.96 17.90 -3.77
CA LYS A 243 -13.52 17.75 -3.59
C LYS A 243 -13.22 17.32 -2.16
N PHE A 244 -12.58 16.15 -2.00
CA PHE A 244 -12.30 15.60 -0.67
C PHE A 244 -11.31 16.49 0.12
N VAL A 245 -10.41 17.16 -0.58
CA VAL A 245 -9.45 18.11 0.01
C VAL A 245 -10.16 19.27 0.70
N ASP A 246 -11.23 19.81 0.12
CA ASP A 246 -11.96 20.95 0.70
C ASP A 246 -12.69 20.55 1.99
N VAL A 247 -13.23 19.32 2.03
CA VAL A 247 -13.93 18.76 3.19
C VAL A 247 -12.95 18.38 4.30
N MET A 248 -11.81 17.77 3.97
CA MET A 248 -10.84 17.30 4.97
C MET A 248 -9.92 18.42 5.48
N ARG A 249 -9.66 19.47 4.69
CA ARG A 249 -8.77 20.58 5.05
C ARG A 249 -9.04 21.18 6.43
N PRO A 250 -10.27 21.55 6.85
CA PRO A 250 -10.50 22.11 8.19
C PRO A 250 -10.36 21.09 9.33
N LEU A 251 -10.38 19.79 9.03
CA LEU A 251 -10.49 18.72 10.02
C LEU A 251 -9.14 18.16 10.50
N LYS A 252 -8.02 18.88 10.33
CA LYS A 252 -6.66 18.39 10.68
C LYS A 252 -6.64 17.72 12.07
N TRP A 253 -6.92 18.50 13.10
CA TRP A 253 -6.82 18.03 14.48
C TRP A 253 -7.97 17.08 14.83
N GLY A 254 -9.16 17.27 14.27
CA GLY A 254 -10.28 16.33 14.42
C GLY A 254 -9.93 14.93 13.91
N GLY A 255 -9.31 14.83 12.73
CA GLY A 255 -8.83 13.56 12.17
C GLY A 255 -7.75 12.90 13.03
N LEU A 256 -6.81 13.69 13.56
CA LEU A 256 -5.76 13.16 14.45
C LEU A 256 -6.34 12.64 15.78
N PHE A 257 -7.19 13.42 16.44
CA PHE A 257 -7.81 13.00 17.70
C PHE A 257 -8.73 11.80 17.50
N PHE A 258 -9.47 11.76 16.39
CA PHE A 258 -10.26 10.59 16.02
C PHE A 258 -9.39 9.35 15.80
N ALA A 259 -8.23 9.51 15.16
CA ALA A 259 -7.29 8.41 14.97
C ALA A 259 -6.74 7.88 16.30
N ILE A 260 -6.32 8.77 17.20
CA ILE A 260 -5.80 8.41 18.52
C ILE A 260 -6.89 7.70 19.34
N PHE A 261 -8.10 8.25 19.37
CA PHE A 261 -9.25 7.63 20.04
C PHE A 261 -9.54 6.22 19.48
N SER A 262 -9.55 6.09 18.15
CA SER A 262 -9.82 4.83 17.46
C SER A 262 -8.75 3.77 17.72
N TRP A 263 -7.49 4.19 17.87
CA TRP A 263 -6.38 3.32 18.26
C TRP A 263 -6.56 2.79 19.70
N GLN A 264 -7.01 3.63 20.63
CA GLN A 264 -7.26 3.22 22.03
C GLN A 264 -8.38 2.19 22.19
N ILE A 265 -9.37 2.18 21.28
CA ILE A 265 -10.46 1.20 21.27
C ILE A 265 -10.20 0.00 20.36
N ASP A 266 -8.95 -0.18 19.94
CA ASP A 266 -8.49 -1.27 19.06
C ASP A 266 -9.29 -1.37 17.75
N SER A 267 -9.46 -0.23 17.08
CA SER A 267 -10.12 -0.17 15.77
C SER A 267 -9.21 0.45 14.71
N ALA A 268 -8.41 -0.41 14.08
CA ALA A 268 -7.45 -0.02 13.05
C ALA A 268 -8.10 0.74 11.88
N ASN A 269 -9.24 0.27 11.38
CA ASN A 269 -9.91 0.90 10.24
C ASN A 269 -10.54 2.27 10.59
N LEU A 270 -11.04 2.47 11.81
CA LEU A 270 -11.43 3.81 12.27
C LEU A 270 -10.20 4.72 12.41
N MET A 271 -9.10 4.19 12.96
CA MET A 271 -7.83 4.91 13.06
C MET A 271 -7.34 5.37 11.68
N TYR A 272 -7.36 4.49 10.68
CA TYR A 272 -6.97 4.82 9.32
C TYR A 272 -7.86 5.88 8.68
N ALA A 273 -9.17 5.86 8.91
CA ALA A 273 -10.05 6.91 8.41
C ALA A 273 -9.66 8.29 8.99
N GLY A 274 -9.36 8.36 10.29
CA GLY A 274 -8.85 9.57 10.93
C GLY A 274 -7.49 10.03 10.38
N LEU A 275 -6.56 9.09 10.19
CA LEU A 275 -5.23 9.36 9.64
C LEU A 275 -5.28 9.82 8.17
N ILE A 276 -6.19 9.29 7.35
CA ILE A 276 -6.42 9.78 5.97
C ILE A 276 -6.83 11.25 6.03
N VAL A 277 -7.82 11.60 6.87
CA VAL A 277 -8.29 13.00 7.01
C VAL A 277 -7.16 13.91 7.48
N PHE A 278 -6.40 13.51 8.50
CA PHE A 278 -5.25 14.25 9.01
C PHE A 278 -4.17 14.47 7.95
N THR A 279 -3.83 13.41 7.20
CA THR A 279 -2.77 13.42 6.19
C THR A 279 -3.16 14.27 4.97
N VAL A 280 -4.39 14.11 4.46
CA VAL A 280 -4.93 14.94 3.38
C VAL A 280 -4.96 16.40 3.80
N SER A 281 -5.47 16.71 5.00
CA SER A 281 -5.52 18.08 5.50
C SER A 281 -4.12 18.71 5.58
N THR A 282 -3.17 17.97 6.14
CA THR A 282 -1.78 18.43 6.30
C THR A 282 -1.11 18.66 4.95
N ALA A 283 -1.24 17.71 4.01
CA ALA A 283 -0.70 17.85 2.65
C ALA A 283 -1.33 19.02 1.90
N THR A 284 -2.64 19.21 2.01
CA THR A 284 -3.36 20.33 1.36
C THR A 284 -2.82 21.67 1.88
N ARG A 285 -2.75 21.85 3.19
CA ARG A 285 -2.24 23.08 3.82
C ARG A 285 -0.77 23.33 3.49
N PHE A 286 0.05 22.28 3.41
CA PHE A 286 1.46 22.39 3.00
C PHE A 286 1.59 22.92 1.56
N LEU A 287 0.84 22.34 0.62
CA LEU A 287 0.87 22.75 -0.78
C LEU A 287 0.28 24.15 -0.99
N GLU A 288 -0.81 24.51 -0.30
CA GLU A 288 -1.37 25.86 -0.30
C GLU A 288 -0.37 26.90 0.22
N ARG A 289 0.31 26.63 1.34
CA ARG A 289 1.37 27.51 1.88
C ARG A 289 2.52 27.69 0.90
N ARG A 290 2.95 26.62 0.20
CA ARG A 290 3.97 26.74 -0.85
C ARG A 290 3.51 27.63 -2.01
N LYS A 291 2.26 27.49 -2.44
CA LYS A 291 1.67 28.34 -3.48
C LYS A 291 1.62 29.81 -3.05
N GLN A 292 1.26 30.09 -1.80
CA GLN A 292 1.29 31.45 -1.23
C GLN A 292 2.70 32.04 -1.17
N GLN A 293 3.72 31.21 -0.97
CA GLN A 293 5.13 31.61 -1.01
C GLN A 293 5.71 31.71 -2.43
N ASN A 294 4.87 31.70 -3.48
CA ASN A 294 5.30 31.68 -4.89
C ASN A 294 6.24 30.51 -5.26
N LYS A 295 6.26 29.43 -4.47
CA LYS A 295 7.02 28.20 -4.77
C LYS A 295 6.19 27.31 -5.70
N LEU A 296 6.16 27.68 -6.99
CA LEU A 296 5.35 27.03 -8.03
C LEU A 296 5.83 25.63 -8.42
N GLY A 297 7.10 25.30 -8.16
CA GLY A 297 7.64 23.96 -8.42
C GLY A 297 7.04 22.90 -7.50
N PHE A 298 6.70 21.73 -8.07
CA PHE A 298 6.25 20.57 -7.31
C PHE A 298 7.30 20.20 -6.24
N PRO A 299 6.90 19.92 -4.99
CA PRO A 299 7.84 19.80 -3.87
C PRO A 299 8.77 18.58 -3.93
N LEU A 300 8.46 17.58 -4.77
CA LEU A 300 9.25 16.37 -4.90
C LEU A 300 9.96 16.33 -6.27
N PRO A 301 11.20 15.83 -6.33
CA PRO A 301 11.89 15.59 -7.59
C PRO A 301 11.12 14.63 -8.51
N THR A 302 11.04 14.96 -9.80
CA THR A 302 10.32 14.15 -10.81
C THR A 302 10.89 12.73 -10.93
N PHE A 303 12.21 12.59 -10.85
CA PHE A 303 12.87 11.29 -10.94
C PHE A 303 12.43 10.31 -9.84
N LEU A 304 11.98 10.81 -8.68
CA LEU A 304 11.40 10.00 -7.61
C LEU A 304 9.93 9.68 -7.91
N THR A 305 9.14 10.69 -8.32
CA THR A 305 7.71 10.51 -8.54
C THR A 305 7.39 9.58 -9.71
N ASP A 306 8.24 9.58 -10.73
CA ASP A 306 8.08 8.75 -11.93
C ASP A 306 8.39 7.27 -11.62
N ALA A 307 9.30 7.02 -10.68
CA ALA A 307 9.71 5.68 -10.27
C ALA A 307 8.76 5.00 -9.25
N VAL A 308 7.78 5.73 -8.69
CA VAL A 308 6.99 5.27 -7.53
C VAL A 308 6.34 3.91 -7.72
N PHE A 309 5.70 3.67 -8.87
CA PHE A 309 5.06 2.38 -9.13
C PHE A 309 6.08 1.25 -9.31
N PHE A 310 7.22 1.54 -9.96
CA PHE A 310 8.28 0.57 -10.11
C PHE A 310 8.86 0.16 -8.76
N VAL A 311 9.15 1.13 -7.89
CA VAL A 311 9.61 0.87 -6.50
C VAL A 311 8.58 0.02 -5.75
N PHE A 312 7.29 0.37 -5.85
CA PHE A 312 6.21 -0.42 -5.25
C PHE A 312 6.19 -1.88 -5.72
N ALA A 313 6.49 -2.16 -6.98
CA ALA A 313 6.50 -3.53 -7.51
C ALA A 313 7.81 -4.29 -7.24
N TYR A 314 8.94 -3.60 -7.31
CA TYR A 314 10.27 -4.18 -7.26
C TYR A 314 10.79 -4.40 -5.83
N HIS A 315 10.36 -3.61 -4.85
CA HIS A 315 11.03 -3.53 -3.54
C HIS A 315 11.15 -4.86 -2.81
N THR A 316 10.22 -5.80 -2.97
CA THR A 316 10.30 -7.10 -2.29
C THR A 316 11.43 -7.99 -2.81
N ILE A 317 11.96 -7.74 -4.01
CA ILE A 317 13.22 -8.38 -4.47
C ILE A 317 14.38 -7.89 -3.61
N VAL A 318 14.51 -6.58 -3.43
CA VAL A 318 15.55 -5.96 -2.59
C VAL A 318 15.37 -6.40 -1.14
N GLN A 319 14.12 -6.39 -0.66
CA GLN A 319 13.77 -6.90 0.67
C GLN A 319 14.24 -8.34 0.85
N GLY A 320 14.01 -9.23 -0.13
CA GLY A 320 14.48 -10.62 -0.10
C GLY A 320 16.00 -10.72 0.08
N GLY A 321 16.77 -9.86 -0.58
CA GLY A 321 18.21 -9.73 -0.40
C GLY A 321 18.59 -9.28 1.02
N ILE A 322 17.92 -8.25 1.56
CA ILE A 322 18.13 -7.79 2.95
C ILE A 322 17.85 -8.93 3.93
N LEU A 323 16.69 -9.60 3.80
CA LEU A 323 16.31 -10.73 4.64
C LEU A 323 17.31 -11.87 4.55
N PHE A 324 17.86 -12.15 3.36
CA PHE A 324 18.90 -13.16 3.17
C PHE A 324 20.17 -12.81 3.97
N LEU A 325 20.65 -11.56 3.90
CA LEU A 325 21.83 -11.12 4.65
C LEU A 325 21.61 -11.21 6.17
N LEU A 326 20.43 -10.81 6.65
CA LEU A 326 20.07 -10.89 8.06
C LEU A 326 19.98 -12.35 8.54
N LYS A 327 19.26 -13.22 7.81
CA LYS A 327 19.09 -14.65 8.16
C LYS A 327 20.40 -15.43 8.14
N ARG A 328 21.37 -15.04 7.30
CA ARG A 328 22.70 -15.66 7.24
C ARG A 328 23.66 -15.15 8.32
N GLY A 329 23.24 -14.19 9.14
CA GLY A 329 24.11 -13.59 10.16
C GLY A 329 25.23 -12.73 9.56
N ILE A 330 25.10 -12.28 8.31
CA ILE A 330 26.10 -11.38 7.68
C ILE A 330 25.95 -9.97 8.23
N ILE A 331 24.70 -9.56 8.50
CA ILE A 331 24.37 -8.31 9.18
C ILE A 331 23.62 -8.67 10.46
N VAL A 332 24.25 -8.45 11.59
CA VAL A 332 23.68 -8.68 12.93
C VAL A 332 23.81 -7.40 13.74
N PRO A 333 22.70 -6.86 14.29
CA PRO A 333 22.77 -5.71 15.19
C PRO A 333 23.35 -6.12 16.55
N HIS A 334 24.30 -5.34 17.07
CA HIS A 334 24.88 -5.61 18.41
C HIS A 334 24.15 -4.87 19.54
N ASN A 335 23.35 -3.86 19.19
CA ASN A 335 22.62 -3.02 20.14
C ASN A 335 21.38 -2.40 19.48
N ALA A 336 20.53 -1.78 20.30
CA ALA A 336 19.27 -1.17 19.84
C ALA A 336 19.49 -0.03 18.83
N LEU A 337 20.57 0.74 18.94
CA LEU A 337 20.85 1.84 18.00
C LEU A 337 21.20 1.29 16.61
N GLU A 338 22.01 0.25 16.54
CA GLU A 338 22.33 -0.45 15.28
C GLU A 338 21.08 -1.09 14.66
N ALA A 339 20.28 -1.80 15.45
CA ALA A 339 19.02 -2.39 14.98
C ALA A 339 18.07 -1.34 14.42
N PHE A 340 17.90 -0.21 15.13
CA PHE A 340 17.07 0.89 14.68
C PHE A 340 17.63 1.57 13.42
N THR A 341 18.95 1.68 13.31
CA THR A 341 19.60 2.24 12.12
C THR A 341 19.39 1.33 10.91
N ILE A 342 19.58 0.01 11.05
CA ILE A 342 19.31 -0.97 10.00
C ILE A 342 17.84 -0.92 9.57
N TYR A 343 16.93 -0.86 10.54
CA TYR A 343 15.50 -0.68 10.30
C TYR A 343 15.17 0.58 9.48
N LEU A 344 15.73 1.74 9.84
CA LEU A 344 15.51 3.00 9.12
C LEU A 344 16.18 3.04 7.72
N LEU A 345 17.34 2.40 7.58
CA LEU A 345 18.07 2.35 6.30
C LEU A 345 17.44 1.38 5.31
N SER A 346 16.81 0.29 5.77
CA SER A 346 16.14 -0.69 4.90
C SER A 346 15.18 -0.08 3.85
N PRO A 347 14.18 0.75 4.21
CA PRO A 347 13.31 1.38 3.22
C PRO A 347 14.05 2.38 2.32
N LEU A 348 15.10 3.04 2.81
CA LEU A 348 15.93 3.93 2.01
C LEU A 348 16.75 3.16 0.95
N VAL A 349 17.30 2.00 1.31
CA VAL A 349 18.01 1.10 0.40
C VAL A 349 17.05 0.57 -0.68
N MET A 350 15.87 0.09 -0.27
CA MET A 350 14.83 -0.36 -1.21
C MET A 350 14.42 0.74 -2.19
N LEU A 351 14.22 1.98 -1.70
CA LEU A 351 13.88 3.13 -2.53
C LEU A 351 15.04 3.50 -3.47
N ALA A 352 16.27 3.61 -2.96
CA ALA A 352 17.42 4.04 -3.72
C ALA A 352 17.76 3.06 -4.86
N ILE A 353 17.79 1.75 -4.56
CA ILE A 353 18.04 0.71 -5.57
C ILE A 353 16.90 0.69 -6.60
N GLY A 354 15.64 0.76 -6.15
CA GLY A 354 14.49 0.77 -7.06
C GLY A 354 14.47 1.97 -7.99
N VAL A 355 14.79 3.17 -7.49
CA VAL A 355 14.91 4.39 -8.30
C VAL A 355 16.09 4.29 -9.25
N ALA A 356 17.27 3.86 -8.79
CA ALA A 356 18.45 3.70 -9.65
C ALA A 356 18.18 2.73 -10.81
N LEU A 357 17.56 1.59 -10.53
CA LEU A 357 17.19 0.61 -11.55
C LEU A 357 16.13 1.16 -12.52
N TYR A 358 15.12 1.87 -12.02
CA TYR A 358 14.14 2.56 -12.87
C TYR A 358 14.83 3.54 -13.84
N GLN A 359 15.76 4.36 -13.34
CA GLN A 359 16.51 5.33 -14.14
C GLN A 359 17.45 4.67 -15.17
N LEU A 360 17.97 3.49 -14.85
CA LEU A 360 18.75 2.70 -15.80
C LEU A 360 17.85 2.13 -16.91
N LEU A 361 16.75 1.49 -16.53
CA LEU A 361 15.80 0.89 -17.47
C LEU A 361 15.09 1.92 -18.33
N SER A 362 14.88 3.15 -17.83
CA SER A 362 14.29 4.24 -18.62
C SER A 362 15.21 4.69 -19.76
N LYS A 363 16.52 4.47 -19.64
CA LYS A 363 17.51 4.74 -20.69
C LYS A 363 17.69 3.55 -21.63
N ILE A 364 17.72 2.33 -21.10
CA ILE A 364 18.01 1.12 -21.88
C ILE A 364 16.76 0.61 -22.63
N ALA A 365 15.63 0.50 -21.93
CA ALA A 365 14.42 -0.15 -22.44
C ALA A 365 13.14 0.61 -22.02
N PRO A 366 12.99 1.90 -22.37
CA PRO A 366 11.88 2.74 -21.91
C PRO A 366 10.49 2.19 -22.26
N ARG A 367 10.35 1.52 -23.42
CA ARG A 367 9.08 0.92 -23.85
C ARG A 367 8.67 -0.26 -22.97
N ILE A 368 9.63 -1.12 -22.64
CA ILE A 368 9.40 -2.28 -21.75
C ILE A 368 9.07 -1.76 -20.35
N LEU A 369 9.86 -0.82 -19.84
CA LEU A 369 9.61 -0.20 -18.53
C LEU A 369 8.22 0.42 -18.44
N SER A 370 7.79 1.13 -19.50
CA SER A 370 6.45 1.71 -19.55
C SER A 370 5.35 0.66 -19.44
N ILE A 371 5.51 -0.51 -20.07
CA ILE A 371 4.55 -1.63 -19.96
C ILE A 371 4.55 -2.18 -18.52
N TYR A 372 5.73 -2.42 -17.93
CA TYR A 372 5.88 -2.87 -16.54
C TYR A 372 5.31 -1.88 -15.53
N CYS A 373 5.22 -0.59 -15.88
CA CYS A 373 4.63 0.45 -15.06
C CYS A 373 3.18 0.82 -15.43
N GLY A 374 2.57 0.11 -16.39
CA GLY A 374 1.18 0.34 -16.79
C GLY A 374 0.95 1.68 -17.51
N GLY A 375 1.95 2.17 -18.25
CA GLY A 375 1.90 3.40 -19.03
C GLY A 375 2.05 4.69 -18.21
N ARG A 376 2.54 4.58 -16.97
CA ARG A 376 2.75 5.71 -16.06
C ARG A 376 4.04 6.46 -16.33
#